data_AF-A0AAP4F8T5-F1
#
_entry.id   AF-A0AAP4F8T5-F1
#
_cell.length_a   1.000
_cell.length_b   1.000
_cell.length_c   1.000
_cell.angle_alpha   90.00
_cell.angle_beta   90.00
_cell.angle_gamma   90.00
#
_symmetry.space_group_name_H-M   'P 1'
#
loop_
_entity.id
_entity.type
_entity.pdbx_description
1 polymer ?
#
loop_
_entity_poly.entity_id
_entity_poly.type
_entity_poly.pdbx_seq_one_letter_code
_entity_poly.pdbx_strand_id
1 'polypeptide(L)'
;MEGFEWHVRTARNTPSKPGAFVAFWRRDIEGQFQPFSDDSMNSGLLVFVRNHAQRGVFRFSADHLAELGITAVGSQPGKRGFRVYLNQSGATWL
;
A
#
# COMPACT_ATOMS: atom_id res chain seq x y z
N MET A 1 -4.81 3.10 25.32
CA MET A 1 -5.81 2.53 24.40
C MET A 1 -5.07 2.21 23.13
N GLU A 2 -4.84 0.93 22.84
CA GLU A 2 -4.24 0.53 21.56
C GLU A 2 -5.26 0.84 20.46
N GLY A 3 -5.01 1.93 19.74
CA GLY A 3 -5.83 2.32 18.61
C GLY A 3 -5.45 1.52 17.37
N PHE A 4 -6.41 1.33 16.47
CA PHE A 4 -6.16 0.79 15.13
C PHE A 4 -5.52 1.88 14.26
N GLU A 5 -4.20 1.86 14.05
CA GLU A 5 -3.54 2.79 13.13
C GLU A 5 -3.59 2.29 11.68
N TRP A 6 -4.30 3.05 10.83
CA TRP A 6 -4.36 2.84 9.38
C TRP A 6 -3.51 3.89 8.67
N HIS A 7 -2.62 3.44 7.79
CA HIS A 7 -2.00 4.34 6.83
C HIS A 7 -2.95 4.61 5.67
N VAL A 8 -2.96 5.85 5.20
CA VAL A 8 -3.79 6.26 4.06
C VAL A 8 -2.90 6.82 2.96
N ARG A 9 -3.09 6.34 1.74
CA ARG A 9 -2.38 6.80 0.54
C ARG A 9 -3.35 7.00 -0.62
N THR A 10 -2.99 7.93 -1.50
CA THR A 10 -3.65 8.08 -2.80
C THR A 10 -2.69 7.60 -3.88
N ALA A 11 -3.13 6.60 -4.66
CA ALA A 11 -2.38 6.11 -5.80
C ALA A 11 -2.37 7.13 -6.93
N ARG A 12 -1.28 7.20 -7.69
CA ARG A 12 -1.10 8.11 -8.82
C ARG A 12 -1.06 7.34 -10.13
N ASN A 13 -1.91 7.72 -11.08
CA ASN A 13 -1.84 7.19 -12.43
C ASN A 13 -0.60 7.75 -13.13
N THR A 14 0.11 6.88 -13.84
CA THR A 14 1.27 7.25 -14.64
C THR A 14 0.97 6.91 -16.09
N PRO A 15 1.02 7.86 -17.05
CA PRO A 15 0.55 7.63 -18.42
C PRO A 15 1.21 6.43 -19.12
N SER A 16 2.49 6.18 -18.84
CA SER A 16 3.30 5.17 -19.54
C SER A 16 3.24 3.76 -18.95
N LYS A 17 2.52 3.53 -17.83
CA LYS A 17 2.50 2.23 -17.17
C LYS A 17 1.10 1.89 -16.65
N PRO A 18 0.60 0.66 -16.86
CA PRO A 18 -0.70 0.24 -16.37
C PRO A 18 -0.75 0.24 -14.84
N GLY A 19 -1.97 0.41 -14.30
CA GLY A 19 -2.20 0.52 -12.86
C GLY A 19 -1.80 1.87 -12.26
N ALA A 20 -2.24 2.11 -11.04
CA ALA A 20 -1.91 3.30 -10.28
C ALA A 20 -0.74 3.02 -9.32
N PHE A 21 0.26 3.88 -9.30
CA PHE A 21 1.44 3.75 -8.45
C PHE A 21 1.15 4.24 -7.03
N VAL A 22 1.56 3.46 -6.04
CA VAL A 22 1.47 3.76 -4.61
C VAL A 22 2.88 3.90 -4.07
N ALA A 23 3.20 5.06 -3.48
CA ALA A 23 4.39 5.22 -2.66
C ALA A 23 4.06 4.82 -1.22
N PHE A 24 4.81 3.86 -0.68
CA PHE A 24 4.61 3.36 0.68
C PHE A 24 5.97 3.08 1.32
N TRP A 25 6.48 4.09 2.02
CA TRP A 25 7.77 4.07 2.70
C TRP A 25 7.71 5.04 3.90
N ARG A 26 8.68 4.90 4.81
CA ARG A 26 8.96 5.81 5.91
C ARG A 26 10.42 6.27 5.88
N ARG A 27 10.77 7.24 6.70
CA ARG A 27 12.17 7.54 7.00
C ARG A 27 12.63 6.75 8.22
N ASP A 28 13.87 6.29 8.21
CA ASP A 28 14.56 5.83 9.41
C ASP A 28 15.02 7.04 10.26
N ILE A 29 15.74 6.75 11.35
CA ILE A 29 16.23 7.77 12.28
C ILE A 29 17.32 8.66 11.64
N GLU A 30 18.03 8.13 10.65
CA GLU A 30 19.01 8.85 9.81
C GLU A 30 18.36 9.60 8.63
N GLY A 31 17.04 9.52 8.47
CA GLY A 31 16.28 10.21 7.43
C GLY A 31 16.24 9.54 6.06
N GLN A 32 16.78 8.32 5.91
CA GLN A 32 16.78 7.55 4.66
C GLN A 32 15.43 6.88 4.39
N PHE A 33 15.08 6.75 3.11
CA PHE A 33 13.81 6.14 2.70
C PHE A 33 13.87 4.62 2.78
N GLN A 34 13.07 4.05 3.68
CA GLN A 34 12.95 2.60 3.88
C GLN A 34 11.48 2.12 3.81
N PRO A 35 11.24 0.84 3.48
CA PRO A 35 9.92 0.23 3.64
C PRO A 35 9.41 0.31 5.08
N PHE A 36 8.11 0.13 5.27
CA PHE A 36 7.58 -0.19 6.60
C PHE A 36 7.98 -1.62 6.97
N SER A 37 8.24 -1.88 8.26
CA SER A 37 8.32 -3.25 8.79
C SER A 37 6.95 -3.73 9.27
N ASP A 38 6.75 -5.03 9.28
CA ASP A 38 5.63 -5.71 9.94
C ASP A 38 5.47 -5.27 11.41
N ASP A 39 6.56 -5.19 12.18
CA ASP A 39 6.52 -4.72 13.57
C ASP A 39 6.02 -3.28 13.74
N SER A 40 6.18 -2.44 12.70
CA SER A 40 5.75 -1.05 12.71
C SER A 40 4.32 -0.86 12.18
N MET A 41 3.71 -1.91 11.66
CA MET A 41 2.39 -1.90 11.06
C MET A 41 1.35 -2.40 12.05
N ASN A 42 0.47 -1.51 12.50
CA ASN A 42 -0.60 -1.90 13.41
C ASN A 42 -1.80 -2.49 12.64
N SER A 43 -2.54 -1.68 11.88
CA SER A 43 -3.78 -2.17 11.24
C SER A 43 -3.65 -2.46 9.74
N GLY A 44 -3.06 -1.56 8.97
CA GLY A 44 -3.01 -1.75 7.51
C GLY A 44 -2.84 -0.49 6.69
N LEU A 45 -3.11 -0.62 5.39
CA LEU A 45 -3.05 0.44 4.40
C LEU A 45 -4.37 0.55 3.63
N LEU A 46 -4.92 1.75 3.59
CA LEU A 46 -5.99 2.15 2.68
C LEU A 46 -5.38 2.91 1.49
N VAL A 47 -5.62 2.40 0.29
CA VAL A 47 -5.18 3.03 -0.96
C VAL A 47 -6.39 3.53 -1.74
N PHE A 48 -6.56 4.85 -1.77
CA PHE A 48 -7.52 5.50 -2.64
C PHE A 48 -6.97 5.55 -4.06
N VAL A 49 -7.78 5.13 -5.02
CA VAL A 49 -7.42 5.17 -6.43
C VAL A 49 -8.55 5.79 -7.23
N ARG A 50 -8.17 6.56 -8.24
CA ARG A 50 -9.10 7.14 -9.21
C ARG A 50 -8.46 7.10 -10.58
N ASN A 51 -9.21 6.69 -11.58
CA ASN A 51 -8.92 6.96 -12.99
C ASN A 51 -10.04 7.84 -13.59
N HIS A 52 -10.04 8.05 -14.91
CA HIS A 52 -11.04 8.91 -15.55
C HIS A 52 -12.49 8.40 -15.38
N ALA A 53 -12.70 7.09 -15.27
CA ALA A 53 -14.02 6.47 -15.25
C ALA A 53 -14.42 5.88 -13.88
N GLN A 54 -13.46 5.56 -13.02
CA GLN A 54 -13.66 4.74 -11.83
C GLN A 54 -12.92 5.31 -10.62
N ARG A 55 -13.48 5.04 -9.44
CA ARG A 55 -12.90 5.35 -8.14
C ARG A 55 -13.06 4.14 -7.24
N GLY A 56 -12.11 3.93 -6.34
CA GLY A 56 -12.18 2.84 -5.39
C GLY A 56 -11.16 2.99 -4.26
N VAL A 57 -11.26 2.06 -3.31
CA VAL A 57 -10.33 1.91 -2.20
C VAL A 57 -9.89 0.47 -2.15
N PHE A 58 -8.57 0.25 -2.11
CA PHE A 58 -8.02 -1.02 -1.66
C PHE A 58 -7.77 -0.96 -0.16
N ARG A 59 -8.10 -2.03 0.54
CA ARG A 59 -7.77 -2.22 1.95
C ARG A 59 -6.85 -3.42 2.08
N PHE A 60 -5.64 -3.20 2.58
CA PHE A 60 -4.68 -4.24 2.89
C PHE A 60 -4.48 -4.29 4.41
N SER A 61 -4.62 -5.48 5.03
CA SER A 61 -4.16 -5.69 6.41
C SER A 61 -2.64 -5.68 6.47
N ALA A 62 -2.08 -5.54 7.68
CA ALA A 62 -0.64 -5.68 7.90
C ALA A 62 -0.11 -7.03 7.39
N ASP A 63 -0.76 -8.13 7.75
CA ASP A 63 -0.38 -9.49 7.33
C ASP A 63 -0.39 -9.64 5.80
N HIS A 64 -1.42 -9.12 5.14
CA HIS A 64 -1.52 -9.21 3.68
C HIS A 64 -0.42 -8.37 2.99
N LEU A 65 0.00 -7.23 3.58
CA LEU A 65 1.14 -6.47 3.06
C LEU A 65 2.47 -7.24 3.21
N ALA A 66 2.63 -8.00 4.30
CA ALA A 66 3.78 -8.86 4.54
C ALA A 66 3.81 -10.02 3.53
N GLU A 67 2.69 -10.71 3.33
CA GLU A 67 2.53 -11.79 2.34
C GLU A 67 2.85 -11.32 0.91
N LEU A 68 2.46 -10.09 0.54
CA LEU A 68 2.77 -9.49 -0.76
C LEU A 68 4.23 -8.98 -0.88
N GLY A 69 5.02 -9.09 0.20
CA GLY A 69 6.39 -8.59 0.30
C GLY A 69 6.47 -7.07 0.14
N ILE A 70 5.44 -6.34 0.58
CA ILE A 70 5.43 -4.87 0.57
C ILE A 70 6.12 -4.33 1.82
N THR A 71 5.82 -4.90 2.99
CA THR A 71 6.55 -4.60 4.23
C THR A 71 7.76 -5.51 4.37
N ALA A 72 8.78 -5.03 5.09
CA ALA A 72 9.92 -5.85 5.48
C ALA A 72 9.51 -6.80 6.61
N VAL A 73 10.04 -8.02 6.58
CA VAL A 73 9.79 -9.09 7.56
C VAL A 73 11.11 -9.76 7.90
N GLY A 74 11.58 -9.59 9.14
CA GLY A 74 12.91 -10.06 9.55
C GLY A 74 14.02 -9.56 8.62
N SER A 75 14.71 -10.47 7.93
CA SER A 75 15.77 -10.15 6.96
C SER A 75 15.27 -9.92 5.53
N GLN A 76 13.98 -10.15 5.24
CA GLN A 76 13.42 -9.98 3.90
C GLN A 76 13.12 -8.51 3.63
N PRO A 77 13.70 -7.91 2.57
CA PRO A 77 13.48 -6.50 2.26
C PRO A 77 12.06 -6.26 1.74
N GLY A 78 11.42 -5.20 2.24
CA GLY A 78 10.14 -4.72 1.72
C GLY A 78 10.28 -3.85 0.46
N LYS A 79 9.15 -3.34 -0.04
CA LYS A 79 9.07 -2.44 -1.20
C LYS A 79 8.71 -1.02 -0.75
N ARG A 80 9.34 -0.02 -1.38
CA ARG A 80 9.01 1.41 -1.16
C ARG A 80 7.81 1.89 -2.01
N GLY A 81 7.34 1.06 -2.92
CA GLY A 81 6.19 1.36 -3.75
C GLY A 81 5.78 0.19 -4.62
N PHE A 82 4.52 0.19 -5.01
CA PHE A 82 3.89 -0.88 -5.81
C PHE A 82 2.76 -0.30 -6.66
N ARG A 83 2.11 -1.15 -7.47
CA ARG A 83 0.99 -0.75 -8.31
C ARG A 83 -0.27 -1.49 -7.90
N VAL A 84 -1.38 -0.77 -7.88
CA VAL A 84 -2.73 -1.34 -7.74
C VAL A 84 -3.49 -1.22 -9.06
N TYR A 85 -4.35 -2.18 -9.31
CA TYR A 85 -5.08 -2.30 -10.58
C TYR A 85 -6.57 -2.34 -10.27
N LEU A 86 -7.29 -1.28 -10.62
CA LEU A 86 -8.75 -1.31 -10.60
C LEU A 86 -9.22 -2.38 -11.60
N ASN A 87 -9.99 -3.35 -11.12
CA ASN A 87 -10.69 -4.25 -12.03
C ASN A 87 -11.75 -3.45 -12.79
N GLN A 88 -11.82 -3.63 -14.11
CA GLN A 88 -12.81 -2.98 -14.97
C GLN A 88 -14.22 -3.56 -14.79
N SER A 89 -14.35 -4.75 -14.18
CA SER A 89 -15.63 -5.26 -13.72
C SER A 89 -15.92 -4.74 -12.31
N GLY A 90 -16.98 -3.95 -12.13
CA GLY A 90 -17.45 -3.43 -10.85
C GLY A 90 -18.00 -4.50 -9.88
N ALA A 91 -17.37 -5.67 -9.83
CA ALA A 91 -17.73 -6.76 -8.92
C ALA A 91 -16.59 -6.96 -7.91
N THR A 92 -16.80 -6.41 -6.72
CA THR A 92 -16.12 -6.87 -5.50
C THR A 92 -16.71 -8.24 -5.16
N TRP A 93 -15.91 -9.31 -5.25
CA TRP A 93 -16.24 -10.55 -4.56
C TRP A 93 -15.70 -10.45 -3.13
N LEU A 94 -16.59 -10.64 -2.16
CA LEU A 94 -16.29 -10.81 -0.74
C LEU A 94 -15.60 -12.15 -0.51
#